data_AF-A0A837CKY8-F1
#
_entry.id   AF-A0A837CKY8-F1
#
_cell.length_a   1.000
_cell.length_b   1.000
_cell.length_c   1.000
_cell.angle_alpha   90.00
_cell.angle_beta   90.00
_cell.angle_gamma   90.00
#
_symmetry.space_group_name_H-M   'P 1'
#
loop_
_entity.id
_entity.type
_entity.pdbx_description
1 polymer ?
#
loop_
_entity_poly.entity_id
_entity_poly.type
_entity_poly.pdbx_seq_one_letter_code
_entity_poly.pdbx_strand_id
1 'polypeptide(L)'
;MANLRACGCGTAFLPHRDSQKFCSRRCAALARPPRPARPRGRRAAGQQHQLVLRLLDIQPLERRARGGWRFGTRRISDGVAERLIASGRAEIVGGHYLQLVPQETGEAT
;
A
#
# COMPACT_ATOMS: atom_id res chain seq x y z
N MET A 1 -12.80 -49.97 -18.50
CA MET A 1 -13.15 -49.57 -17.12
C MET A 1 -13.06 -48.06 -17.05
N ALA A 2 -14.12 -47.36 -16.63
CA ALA A 2 -14.08 -45.90 -16.54
C ALA A 2 -13.27 -45.46 -15.31
N ASN A 3 -12.23 -44.65 -15.52
CA ASN A 3 -11.37 -44.13 -14.44
C ASN A 3 -12.05 -42.95 -13.74
N LEU A 4 -12.97 -43.24 -12.83
CA LEU A 4 -13.61 -42.24 -11.98
C LEU A 4 -12.62 -41.71 -10.94
N ARG A 5 -12.67 -40.41 -10.66
CA ARG A 5 -11.87 -39.73 -9.64
C ARG A 5 -12.77 -39.16 -8.55
N ALA A 6 -12.28 -39.17 -7.31
CA ALA A 6 -12.94 -38.51 -6.19
C ALA A 6 -12.64 -37.00 -6.20
N CYS A 7 -13.69 -36.19 -6.07
CA CYS A 7 -13.56 -34.77 -5.75
C CYS A 7 -13.65 -34.58 -4.23
N GLY A 8 -13.01 -33.56 -3.69
CA GLY A 8 -13.11 -33.19 -2.27
C GLY A 8 -14.53 -32.84 -1.77
N CYS A 9 -15.53 -32.76 -2.66
CA CYS A 9 -16.94 -32.63 -2.32
C CYS A 9 -17.66 -33.98 -2.08
N GLY A 10 -16.94 -35.11 -2.17
CA GLY A 10 -17.49 -36.46 -1.96
C GLY A 10 -18.05 -37.12 -3.23
N THR A 11 -18.14 -36.39 -4.34
CA THR A 11 -18.65 -36.93 -5.62
C THR A 11 -17.53 -37.58 -6.43
N ALA A 12 -17.79 -38.77 -6.98
CA ALA A 12 -16.97 -39.37 -8.02
C ALA A 12 -17.31 -38.77 -9.39
N PHE A 13 -16.32 -38.39 -10.18
CA PHE A 13 -16.51 -37.77 -11.49
C PHE A 13 -15.57 -38.36 -12.53
N LEU A 14 -15.97 -38.30 -13.80
CA LEU A 14 -15.12 -38.68 -14.92
C LEU A 14 -14.26 -37.48 -15.33
N PRO A 15 -12.92 -37.53 -15.20
CA PRO A 15 -12.07 -36.42 -15.56
C PRO A 15 -11.98 -36.25 -17.09
N HIS A 16 -12.02 -35.01 -17.57
CA HIS A 16 -11.74 -34.69 -18.97
C HIS A 16 -10.24 -34.50 -19.26
N ARG A 17 -9.41 -34.40 -18.22
CA ARG A 17 -7.95 -34.25 -18.28
C ARG A 17 -7.30 -34.97 -17.10
N ASP A 18 -6.14 -35.57 -17.30
CA ASP A 18 -5.40 -36.27 -16.23
C ASP A 18 -5.00 -35.40 -15.05
N SER A 19 -4.90 -34.08 -15.23
CA SER A 19 -4.60 -33.12 -14.16
C SER A 19 -5.84 -32.63 -13.41
N GLN A 20 -7.05 -33.06 -13.80
CA GLN A 20 -8.28 -32.60 -13.18
C GLN A 20 -8.45 -33.23 -11.78
N LYS A 21 -8.47 -32.37 -10.76
CA LYS A 21 -8.61 -32.74 -9.35
C LYS A 21 -10.03 -32.50 -8.79
N PHE A 22 -10.84 -31.73 -9.50
CA PHE A 22 -12.15 -31.29 -9.03
C PHE A 22 -13.22 -31.55 -10.08
N CYS A 23 -14.39 -31.98 -9.64
CA CYS A 23 -15.54 -32.25 -10.51
C CYS A 23 -16.10 -30.97 -11.18
N SER A 24 -15.84 -29.80 -10.60
CA SER A 24 -16.36 -28.52 -11.11
C SER A 24 -15.45 -27.34 -10.78
N ARG A 25 -15.63 -26.23 -11.51
CA ARG A 25 -14.96 -24.95 -11.22
C ARG A 25 -15.30 -24.43 -9.82
N ARG A 26 -16.50 -24.74 -9.30
CA ARG A 26 -16.94 -24.37 -7.96
C ARG A 26 -16.15 -25.10 -6.89
N CYS A 27 -15.98 -26.42 -7.03
CA CYS A 27 -15.14 -27.20 -6.11
C CYS A 27 -13.66 -26.76 -6.16
N ALA A 28 -13.16 -26.44 -7.36
CA ALA A 28 -11.82 -25.87 -7.50
C ALA A 28 -11.68 -24.49 -6.81
N ALA A 29 -12.73 -23.67 -6.79
CA ALA A 29 -12.74 -22.39 -6.10
C ALA A 29 -12.81 -22.55 -4.58
N LEU A 30 -13.62 -23.47 -4.07
CA LEU A 30 -13.71 -23.78 -2.64
C LEU A 30 -12.40 -24.34 -2.09
N ALA A 31 -11.69 -25.14 -2.89
CA ALA A 31 -10.39 -25.69 -2.53
C ALA A 31 -9.23 -24.69 -2.69
N ARG A 32 -9.45 -23.50 -3.27
CA ARG A 32 -8.39 -22.49 -3.36
C ARG A 32 -8.12 -21.92 -1.97
N PRO A 33 -6.87 -21.95 -1.49
CA PRO A 33 -6.53 -21.24 -0.28
C PRO A 33 -6.85 -19.75 -0.48
N PRO A 34 -7.29 -19.04 0.58
CA PRO A 34 -7.41 -17.60 0.51
C PRO A 34 -6.05 -17.05 0.07
N ARG A 35 -6.06 -16.15 -0.93
CA ARG A 35 -4.81 -15.48 -1.30
C ARG A 35 -4.26 -14.84 -0.03
N PRO A 36 -2.99 -15.10 0.33
CA PRO A 36 -2.41 -14.40 1.46
C PRO A 36 -2.58 -12.91 1.19
N ALA A 37 -3.24 -12.22 2.13
CA ALA A 37 -3.39 -10.79 2.05
C ALA A 37 -1.97 -10.21 1.96
N ARG A 38 -1.56 -9.80 0.76
CA ARG A 38 -0.27 -9.12 0.60
C ARG A 38 -0.29 -7.96 1.59
N PRO A 39 0.67 -7.86 2.53
CA PRO A 39 0.69 -6.75 3.46
C PRO A 39 0.78 -5.47 2.63
N ARG A 40 -0.30 -4.70 2.60
CA ARG A 40 -0.32 -3.40 1.94
C ARG A 40 0.59 -2.47 2.74
N GLY A 41 1.83 -2.34 2.29
CA GLY A 41 2.50 -1.04 2.24
C GLY A 41 3.08 -0.44 3.53
N ARG A 42 3.28 -1.18 4.63
CA ARG A 42 3.95 -0.58 5.82
C ARG A 42 5.38 -0.08 5.51
N ARG A 43 6.13 -0.82 4.68
CA ARG A 43 7.51 -0.45 4.29
C ARG A 43 7.57 0.67 3.25
N ALA A 44 6.66 0.68 2.27
CA ALA A 44 6.62 1.71 1.24
C ALA A 44 6.26 3.09 1.82
N ALA A 45 5.37 3.13 2.80
CA ALA A 45 4.99 4.37 3.47
C ALA A 45 6.14 5.00 4.26
N GLY A 46 6.97 4.19 4.93
CA GLY A 46 8.15 4.70 5.67
C GLY A 46 9.23 5.29 4.77
N GLN A 47 9.51 4.63 3.63
CA GLN A 47 10.48 5.15 2.66
C GLN A 47 10.01 6.46 1.99
N GLN A 48 8.73 6.57 1.67
CA GLN A 48 8.19 7.82 1.14
C GLN A 48 8.25 8.96 2.16
N HIS A 49 8.07 8.65 3.45
CA HIS A 49 8.16 9.63 4.53
C HIS A 49 9.56 10.25 4.63
N GLN A 50 10.61 9.43 4.62
CA GLN A 50 12.01 9.92 4.63
C GLN A 50 12.37 10.72 3.38
N LEU A 51 11.89 10.29 2.21
CA LEU A 51 12.14 11.01 0.97
C LEU A 51 11.50 12.40 0.99
N VAL A 52 10.28 12.53 1.48
CA VAL A 52 9.59 13.84 1.54
C VAL A 52 10.26 14.80 2.50
N LEU A 53 10.79 14.33 3.61
CA LEU A 53 11.58 15.16 4.53
C LEU A 53 12.83 15.72 3.85
N ARG A 54 13.56 14.90 3.08
CA ARG A 54 14.71 15.37 2.30
C ARG A 54 14.32 16.40 1.23
N LEU A 55 13.10 16.32 0.69
CA LEU A 55 12.61 17.34 -0.25
C LEU A 55 12.30 18.65 0.47
N LEU A 56 11.67 18.59 1.65
CA LEU A 56 11.36 19.76 2.47
C LEU A 56 12.61 20.50 2.94
N ASP A 57 13.72 19.78 3.11
CA ASP A 57 15.03 20.36 3.47
C ASP A 57 15.59 21.27 2.35
N ILE A 58 15.22 20.97 1.10
CA ILE A 58 15.64 21.73 -0.07
C ILE A 58 14.66 22.89 -0.34
N GLN A 59 13.36 22.61 -0.33
CA GLN A 59 12.32 23.61 -0.61
C GLN A 59 10.96 23.21 -0.01
N PRO A 60 10.12 24.21 0.34
CA PRO A 60 8.72 23.99 0.70
C PRO A 60 7.90 23.19 -0.34
N LEU A 61 7.00 22.32 0.13
CA LEU A 61 5.99 21.73 -0.77
C LEU A 61 4.88 22.73 -1.05
N GLU A 62 4.38 22.75 -2.27
CA GLU A 62 3.25 23.61 -2.65
C GLU A 62 1.94 22.82 -2.63
N ARG A 63 0.86 23.50 -2.22
CA ARG A 63 -0.51 23.01 -2.37
C ARG A 63 -0.92 23.08 -3.84
N ARG A 64 -1.52 22.01 -4.37
CA ARG A 64 -2.10 22.04 -5.73
C ARG A 64 -3.54 22.58 -5.70
N ALA A 65 -3.94 23.26 -6.77
CA ALA A 65 -5.30 23.79 -6.94
C ALA A 65 -6.42 22.71 -6.87
N ARG A 66 -6.10 21.45 -7.22
CA ARG A 66 -7.04 20.31 -7.16
C ARG A 66 -6.85 19.42 -5.92
N GLY A 67 -6.18 19.93 -4.88
CA GLY A 67 -5.80 19.16 -3.70
C GLY A 67 -4.52 18.35 -3.88
N GLY A 68 -3.95 17.87 -2.76
CA GLY A 68 -2.63 17.27 -2.72
C GLY A 68 -1.49 18.27 -2.66
N TRP A 69 -0.30 17.74 -2.41
CA TRP A 69 0.95 18.49 -2.28
C TRP A 69 1.88 18.19 -3.46
N ARG A 70 2.83 19.08 -3.73
CA ARG A 70 3.87 18.84 -4.74
C ARG A 70 5.22 19.42 -4.35
N PHE A 71 6.27 18.79 -4.88
CA PHE A 71 7.61 19.35 -4.97
C PHE A 71 7.97 19.45 -6.44
N GLY A 72 7.99 20.67 -7.00
CA GLY A 72 8.13 20.87 -8.44
C GLY A 72 7.04 20.10 -9.20
N THR A 73 7.44 19.14 -10.04
CA THR A 73 6.51 18.29 -10.81
C THR A 73 6.03 17.05 -10.05
N ARG A 74 6.64 16.72 -8.91
CA ARG A 74 6.39 15.47 -8.18
C ARG A 74 5.19 15.60 -7.25
N ARG A 75 4.24 14.68 -7.36
CA ARG A 75 3.04 14.64 -6.51
C ARG A 75 3.34 13.96 -5.17
N ILE A 76 2.89 14.59 -4.10
CA ILE A 76 2.91 14.09 -2.73
C ILE A 76 1.45 13.98 -2.25
N SER A 77 1.09 12.85 -1.65
CA SER A 77 -0.27 12.63 -1.17
C SER A 77 -0.55 13.39 0.13
N ASP A 78 -1.82 13.79 0.32
CA ASP A 78 -2.26 14.46 1.55
C ASP A 78 -1.96 13.63 2.79
N GLY A 79 -2.19 12.31 2.74
CA GLY A 79 -1.89 11.43 3.88
C GLY A 79 -0.40 11.27 4.24
N VAL A 80 0.54 11.78 3.42
CA VAL A 80 1.95 11.93 3.82
C VAL A 80 2.16 13.27 4.51
N ALA A 81 1.62 14.35 3.96
CA ALA A 81 1.69 15.68 4.56
C ALA A 81 1.01 15.72 5.94
N GLU A 82 -0.21 15.18 6.06
CA GLU A 82 -0.91 15.05 7.34
C GLU A 82 -0.08 14.31 8.38
N ARG A 83 0.66 13.28 7.97
CA ARG A 83 1.49 12.49 8.88
C ARG A 83 2.74 13.25 9.34
N LEU A 84 3.30 14.09 8.48
CA LEU A 84 4.42 14.98 8.80
C LEU A 84 3.97 16.08 9.78
N ILE A 85 2.78 16.65 9.54
CA ILE A 85 2.16 17.63 10.44
C ILE A 85 1.82 17.00 11.79
N ALA A 86 1.15 15.85 11.80
CA ALA A 86 0.78 15.15 13.03
C ALA A 86 1.99 14.68 13.85
N SER A 87 3.15 14.48 13.21
CA SER A 87 4.40 14.17 13.92
C SER A 87 5.21 15.41 14.33
N GLY A 88 4.70 16.62 14.08
CA GLY A 88 5.38 17.87 14.44
C GLY A 88 6.62 18.17 13.61
N ARG A 89 6.81 17.45 12.49
CA ARG A 89 7.99 17.60 11.63
C ARG A 89 7.78 18.63 10.53
N ALA A 90 6.55 18.94 10.20
CA ALA A 90 6.23 19.91 9.17
C ALA A 90 5.02 20.75 9.56
N GLU A 91 4.94 21.96 9.03
CA GLU A 91 3.81 22.86 9.24
C GLU A 91 3.34 23.49 7.93
N ILE A 92 2.09 23.96 7.92
CA ILE A 92 1.53 24.67 6.77
C ILE A 92 1.70 26.18 7.00
N VAL A 93 2.49 26.81 6.13
CA VAL A 93 2.73 28.26 6.14
C VAL A 93 1.87 28.91 5.06
N GLY A 94 1.12 29.96 5.44
CA GLY A 94 0.30 30.76 4.52
C GLY A 94 -0.78 29.97 3.78
N GLY A 95 -1.19 28.79 4.27
CA GLY A 95 -2.24 27.95 3.67
C GLY A 95 -1.86 27.22 2.38
N HIS A 96 -0.69 27.52 1.82
CA HIS A 96 -0.26 27.05 0.49
C HIS A 96 1.09 26.34 0.48
N TYR A 97 1.89 26.46 1.55
CA TYR A 97 3.22 25.87 1.62
C TYR A 97 3.35 24.93 2.80
N LEU A 98 3.97 23.76 2.61
CA LEU A 98 4.38 22.87 3.68
C LEU A 98 5.89 23.03 3.88
N GLN A 99 6.34 23.31 5.10
CA GLN A 99 7.75 23.52 5.44
C GLN A 99 8.17 22.62 6.59
N LEU A 100 9.48 22.36 6.70
CA LEU A 100 10.04 21.69 7.87
C LEU A 100 9.93 22.60 9.08
N VAL A 101 9.43 22.06 10.18
CA VAL A 101 9.57 22.70 11.48
C VAL A 101 11.00 22.46 11.93
N PRO A 102 11.78 23.50 12.29
CA PRO A 102 13.09 23.34 12.91
C PRO A 102 12.93 22.38 14.08
N GLN A 103 13.46 21.17 13.94
CA GLN A 103 13.53 20.26 15.07
C GLN A 103 14.65 20.82 15.91
N GLU A 104 14.31 21.39 17.07
CA GLU A 104 15.27 21.64 18.12
C GLU A 104 15.88 20.28 18.43
N THR A 105 17.03 19.99 17.82
CA THR A 105 17.81 18.80 18.14
C THR A 105 18.03 18.89 19.63
N GLY A 106 17.32 18.06 20.39
CA GLY A 106 17.56 17.89 21.80
C GLY A 106 18.98 17.39 21.98
N GLU A 107 19.92 18.34 22.04
CA GLU A 107 21.24 18.21 22.61
C GLU A 107 21.02 18.05 24.11
N ALA A 108 20.68 16.82 24.50
CA ALA A 108 20.77 16.39 25.89
C ALA A 108 22.26 16.40 26.25
N THR A 109 22.64 17.42 27.01
CA THR A 109 23.86 17.48 27.82
C THR A 109 23.94 16.28 28.76
#